data_AF-A0A388NQX7-F1
#
_entry.id   AF-A0A388NQX7-F1
#
_cell.length_a   1.000
_cell.length_b   1.000
_cell.length_c   1.000
_cell.angle_alpha   90.00
_cell.angle_beta   90.00
_cell.angle_gamma   90.00
#
_symmetry.space_group_name_H-M   'P 1'
#
loop_
_entity.id
_entity.type
_entity.pdbx_description
1 polymer ?
#
loop_
_entity_poly.entity_id
_entity_poly.type
_entity_poly.pdbx_seq_one_letter_code
_entity_poly.pdbx_strand_id
1 'polypeptide(L)'
;MKNINLIRLTVLTALLAAVLGYSGKARAAENDQLVFLTCDPAICNFGSTTAAGTAIVDLVVGSVSLQANGLSPLTAERYVVWLSNATFANSVYIGDLPVDGQLPLVTVALPGKDYTLVLITVEANGAVPAAPVRGAH
;
A
#
# COMPACT_ATOMS: atom_id res chain seq x y z
N MET A 1 17.31 10.45 -64.06
CA MET A 1 16.47 9.72 -63.09
C MET A 1 17.33 9.37 -61.88
N LYS A 2 17.29 10.17 -60.81
CA LYS A 2 18.17 10.03 -59.63
C LYS A 2 17.31 9.95 -58.38
N ASN A 3 17.10 8.72 -57.92
CA ASN A 3 16.86 8.26 -56.54
C ASN A 3 15.85 9.02 -55.64
N ILE A 4 14.59 9.10 -56.08
CA ILE A 4 13.45 9.50 -55.21
C ILE A 4 13.23 8.49 -54.06
N ASN A 5 13.62 7.22 -54.24
CA ASN A 5 13.48 6.17 -53.23
C ASN A 5 14.46 6.31 -52.05
N LEU A 6 15.61 6.98 -52.22
CA LEU A 6 16.58 7.15 -51.14
C LEU A 6 16.14 8.22 -50.13
N ILE A 7 15.44 9.26 -50.60
CA ILE A 7 14.96 10.38 -49.80
C ILE A 7 13.79 9.95 -48.89
N ARG A 8 12.93 9.04 -49.37
CA ARG A 8 11.81 8.51 -48.57
C ARG A 8 12.27 7.64 -47.41
N LEU A 9 13.35 6.89 -47.58
CA LEU A 9 13.88 6.00 -46.56
C LEU A 9 14.53 6.76 -45.40
N THR A 10 15.26 7.85 -45.69
CA THR A 10 15.89 8.68 -44.65
C THR A 10 14.87 9.45 -43.82
N VAL A 11 13.79 9.95 -44.42
CA VAL A 11 12.72 10.66 -43.68
C VAL A 11 11.97 9.70 -42.74
N LEU A 12 11.69 8.48 -43.17
CA LEU A 12 11.00 7.50 -42.34
C LEU A 12 11.86 7.05 -41.14
N THR A 13 13.18 6.95 -41.33
CA THR A 13 14.13 6.57 -40.27
C THR A 13 14.29 7.70 -39.25
N ALA A 14 14.27 8.96 -39.69
CA ALA A 14 14.34 10.13 -38.80
C ALA A 14 13.07 10.30 -37.95
N LEU A 15 11.89 10.00 -38.50
CA LEU A 15 10.64 10.03 -37.73
C LEU A 15 10.61 8.93 -36.66
N LEU A 16 11.09 7.73 -36.97
CA LEU A 16 11.07 6.61 -36.02
C LEU A 16 12.01 6.86 -34.82
N ALA A 17 13.16 7.51 -35.06
CA ALA A 17 14.07 7.92 -33.99
C ALA A 17 13.49 9.01 -33.08
N ALA A 18 12.68 9.93 -33.62
CA ALA A 18 12.03 10.98 -32.83
C ALA A 18 10.92 10.43 -31.91
N VAL A 19 10.22 9.36 -32.33
CA VAL A 19 9.19 8.71 -31.51
C VAL A 19 9.80 7.83 -30.41
N LEU A 20 10.94 7.20 -30.66
CA LEU A 20 11.62 6.33 -29.67
C LEU A 20 12.43 7.12 -28.61
N GLY A 21 12.84 8.35 -28.93
CA GLY A 21 13.63 9.20 -28.02
C GLY A 21 12.86 9.81 -26.85
N TYR A 22 11.52 9.80 -26.89
CA TYR A 22 10.67 10.37 -25.84
C TYR A 22 10.25 9.33 -24.79
N SER A 23 11.22 8.55 -24.30
CA SER A 23 11.03 7.78 -23.09
C SER A 23 11.19 8.72 -21.90
N GLY A 24 10.13 9.49 -21.59
CA GLY A 24 10.07 10.25 -20.35
C GLY A 24 10.40 9.32 -19.19
N LYS A 25 11.42 9.64 -18.39
CA LYS A 25 11.77 8.82 -17.24
C LYS A 25 10.54 8.76 -16.33
N ALA A 26 9.93 7.58 -16.22
CA ALA A 26 8.91 7.33 -15.22
C ALA A 26 9.54 7.66 -13.86
N ARG A 27 9.04 8.71 -13.20
CA ARG A 27 9.43 9.02 -11.83
C ARG A 27 8.64 8.09 -10.94
N ALA A 28 9.31 7.11 -10.34
CA ALA A 28 8.74 6.39 -9.22
C ALA A 28 8.47 7.42 -8.10
N ALA A 29 7.31 7.35 -7.44
CA ALA A 29 7.06 8.12 -6.23
C ALA A 29 8.08 7.65 -5.18
N GLU A 30 9.13 8.43 -4.96
CA GLU A 30 10.27 8.08 -4.10
C GLU A 30 9.86 7.86 -2.63
N ASN A 31 8.64 8.28 -2.26
CA ASN A 31 8.12 8.24 -0.90
C ASN A 31 7.06 7.17 -0.65
N ASP A 32 6.56 6.50 -1.70
CA ASP A 32 5.55 5.46 -1.56
C ASP A 32 6.23 4.16 -1.14
N GLN A 33 5.85 3.67 0.04
CA GLN A 33 6.27 2.37 0.53
C GLN A 33 5.20 1.34 0.23
N LEU A 34 5.58 0.33 -0.57
CA LEU A 34 4.77 -0.88 -0.73
C LEU A 34 5.07 -1.82 0.43
N VAL A 35 4.07 -2.06 1.27
CA VAL A 35 4.15 -2.96 2.43
C VAL A 35 3.34 -4.21 2.13
N PHE A 36 3.95 -5.39 2.28
CA PHE A 36 3.24 -6.66 2.17
C PHE A 36 2.61 -7.01 3.52
N LEU A 37 1.32 -7.33 3.48
CA LEU A 37 0.58 -7.79 4.64
C LEU A 37 0.60 -9.32 4.62
N THR A 38 1.23 -9.90 5.63
CA THR A 38 1.19 -11.34 5.89
C THR A 38 0.90 -11.57 7.35
N CYS A 39 0.20 -12.66 7.63
CA CYS A 39 -0.08 -13.03 9.00
C CYS A 39 1.20 -13.56 9.68
N ASP A 40 1.78 -12.78 10.59
CA ASP A 40 2.93 -13.21 11.40
C ASP A 40 2.43 -14.03 12.59
N PRO A 41 2.81 -15.32 12.71
CA PRO A 41 2.31 -16.20 13.78
C PRO A 41 2.65 -15.74 15.20
N ALA A 42 3.63 -14.85 15.40
CA ALA A 42 3.95 -14.30 16.72
C ALA A 42 2.98 -13.19 17.16
N ILE A 43 2.25 -12.58 16.21
CA ILE A 43 1.42 -11.39 16.42
C ILE A 43 -0.04 -11.64 16.04
N CYS A 44 -0.28 -12.40 14.97
CA CYS A 44 -1.60 -12.87 14.56
C CYS A 44 -2.17 -13.86 15.57
N ASN A 45 -3.12 -13.40 16.37
CA ASN A 45 -3.88 -14.22 17.30
C ASN A 45 -5.33 -14.46 16.83
N PHE A 46 -5.73 -13.90 15.68
CA PHE A 46 -7.08 -14.00 15.13
C PHE A 46 -7.08 -13.98 13.60
N GLY A 47 -8.10 -14.58 13.00
CA GLY A 47 -8.34 -14.56 11.56
C GLY A 47 -7.70 -15.72 10.80
N SER A 48 -7.76 -15.66 9.48
CA SER A 48 -7.17 -16.69 8.62
C SER A 48 -5.66 -16.55 8.56
N THR A 49 -4.93 -17.64 8.78
CA THR A 49 -3.47 -17.69 8.57
C THR A 49 -3.06 -17.54 7.11
N THR A 50 -4.02 -17.65 6.18
CA THR A 50 -3.82 -17.41 4.75
C THR A 50 -4.17 -15.99 4.32
N ALA A 51 -4.62 -15.13 5.24
CA ALA A 51 -4.92 -13.74 4.92
C ALA A 51 -3.62 -13.01 4.51
N ALA A 52 -3.69 -12.28 3.41
CA ALA A 52 -2.56 -11.58 2.83
C ALA A 52 -3.00 -10.33 2.07
N GLY A 53 -2.09 -9.41 1.81
CA GLY A 53 -2.42 -8.18 1.11
C GLY A 53 -1.24 -7.27 0.83
N THR A 54 -1.56 -6.08 0.35
CA THR A 54 -0.61 -5.00 0.12
C THR A 54 -1.17 -3.69 0.63
N ALA A 55 -0.33 -2.88 1.25
CA ALA A 55 -0.61 -1.49 1.57
C ALA A 55 0.39 -0.59 0.85
N ILE A 56 -0.09 0.57 0.40
CA ILE A 56 0.75 1.65 -0.12
C ILE A 56 0.68 2.78 0.89
N VAL A 57 1.83 3.21 1.38
CA VAL A 57 1.97 4.23 2.41
C VAL A 57 2.89 5.35 1.92
N ASP A 58 2.40 6.57 1.85
CA ASP A 58 3.22 7.77 1.69
C ASP A 58 3.45 8.38 3.08
N LEU A 59 4.67 8.23 3.62
CA LEU A 59 5.04 8.75 4.95
C LEU A 59 5.26 10.27 4.98
N VAL A 60 5.34 10.94 3.83
CA VAL A 60 5.49 12.39 3.75
C VAL A 60 4.13 13.06 3.83
N VAL A 61 3.15 12.54 3.09
CA VAL A 61 1.79 13.07 3.06
C VAL A 61 0.91 12.45 4.15
N GLY A 62 1.27 11.27 4.65
CA GLY A 62 0.44 10.50 5.57
C GLY A 62 -0.72 9.80 4.87
N SER A 63 -0.53 9.44 3.59
CA SER A 63 -1.58 8.77 2.80
C SER A 63 -1.41 7.25 2.84
N VAL A 64 -2.51 6.52 3.00
CA VAL A 64 -2.52 5.06 3.13
C VAL A 64 -3.65 4.49 2.30
N SER A 65 -3.37 3.46 1.52
CA SER A 65 -4.37 2.60 0.86
C SER A 65 -4.01 1.14 1.07
N LEU A 66 -5.01 0.25 1.10
CA LEU A 66 -4.80 -1.16 1.41
C LEU A 66 -5.74 -2.06 0.63
N GLN A 67 -5.20 -3.18 0.17
CA GLN A 67 -5.96 -4.32 -0.34
C GLN A 67 -5.52 -5.57 0.42
N ALA A 68 -6.44 -6.19 1.15
CA ALA A 68 -6.28 -7.50 1.77
C ALA A 68 -7.22 -8.53 1.12
N ASN A 69 -6.88 -9.80 1.26
CA ASN A 69 -7.65 -10.95 0.81
C ASN A 69 -7.66 -12.01 1.92
N GLY A 70 -8.65 -12.89 1.90
CA GLY A 70 -8.76 -13.98 2.87
C GLY A 70 -9.20 -13.56 4.27
N LEU A 71 -9.76 -12.35 4.42
CA LEU A 71 -10.39 -11.92 5.66
C LEU A 71 -11.65 -12.76 5.93
N SER A 72 -11.88 -13.09 7.19
CA SER A 72 -13.06 -13.84 7.61
C SER A 72 -14.21 -12.88 7.89
N PRO A 73 -15.46 -13.24 7.60
CA PRO A 73 -16.60 -12.43 8.02
C PRO A 73 -16.66 -12.27 9.54
N LEU A 74 -16.88 -11.04 10.00
CA LEU A 74 -17.10 -10.69 11.41
C LEU A 74 -18.57 -10.38 11.64
N THR A 75 -19.08 -10.65 12.85
CA THR A 75 -20.52 -10.45 13.16
C THR A 75 -20.74 -9.39 14.24
N ALA A 76 -19.97 -9.42 15.31
CA ALA A 76 -20.02 -8.45 16.40
C ALA A 76 -18.80 -7.51 16.42
N GLU A 77 -17.84 -7.78 15.55
CA GLU A 77 -16.54 -7.11 15.47
C GLU A 77 -16.35 -6.42 14.12
N ARG A 78 -15.28 -5.63 14.03
CA ARG A 78 -14.77 -5.03 12.80
C ARG A 78 -13.27 -5.13 12.71
N TYR A 79 -12.75 -5.10 11.49
CA TYR A 79 -11.33 -4.97 11.24
C TYR A 79 -10.91 -3.51 11.35
N VAL A 80 -9.75 -3.28 11.96
CA VAL A 80 -9.18 -1.96 12.22
C VAL A 80 -7.76 -1.93 11.70
N VAL A 81 -7.42 -0.93 10.89
CA VAL A 81 -6.09 -0.77 10.30
C VAL A 81 -5.27 0.22 11.12
N TRP A 82 -4.03 -0.17 11.39
CA TRP A 82 -3.06 0.66 12.08
C TRP A 82 -1.78 0.79 11.25
N LEU A 83 -1.15 1.93 11.36
CA LEU A 83 0.24 2.11 10.98
C LEU A 83 1.08 2.13 12.26
N SER A 84 2.14 1.33 12.32
CA SER A 84 2.96 1.18 13.52
C SER A 84 4.44 1.16 13.20
N ASN A 85 5.27 1.51 14.18
CA ASN A 85 6.69 1.20 14.13
C ASN A 85 6.96 -0.26 14.54
N ALA A 86 8.17 -0.74 14.27
CA ALA A 86 8.58 -2.12 14.53
C ALA A 86 8.51 -2.56 16.01
N THR A 87 8.45 -1.59 16.94
CA THR A 87 8.40 -1.83 18.38
C THR A 87 6.98 -1.78 18.95
N PHE A 88 5.97 -1.42 18.15
CA PHE A 88 4.60 -1.18 18.61
C PHE A 88 4.49 -0.06 19.66
N ALA A 89 5.51 0.79 19.77
CA ALA A 89 5.50 1.91 20.70
C ALA A 89 4.67 3.09 20.17
N ASN A 90 4.61 3.24 18.85
CA ASN A 90 3.85 4.27 18.16
C ASN A 90 2.92 3.60 17.17
N SER A 91 1.61 3.74 17.38
CA SER A 91 0.59 3.28 16.44
C SER A 91 -0.41 4.39 16.13
N VAL A 92 -0.78 4.51 14.86
CA VAL A 92 -1.74 5.48 14.34
C VAL A 92 -2.90 4.71 13.74
N TYR A 93 -4.11 5.00 14.21
CA TYR A 93 -5.33 4.49 13.60
C TYR A 93 -5.49 5.07 12.21
N ILE A 94 -5.70 4.20 11.21
CA ILE A 94 -5.88 4.61 9.82
C ILE A 94 -7.35 4.59 9.44
N GLY A 95 -8.07 3.53 9.79
CA GLY A 95 -9.45 3.35 9.40
C GLY A 95 -9.97 1.96 9.68
N ASP A 96 -11.28 1.81 9.56
CA ASP A 96 -11.93 0.50 9.61
C ASP A 96 -11.80 -0.18 8.23
N LEU A 97 -11.46 -1.46 8.22
CA LEU A 97 -11.32 -2.26 7.00
C LEU A 97 -12.60 -3.07 6.77
N PRO A 98 -13.33 -2.84 5.66
CA PRO A 98 -14.45 -3.70 5.31
C PRO A 98 -13.97 -5.13 5.01
N VAL A 99 -14.88 -6.11 5.11
CA VAL A 99 -14.57 -7.53 4.90
C VAL A 99 -14.11 -7.84 3.48
N ASP A 100 -14.47 -7.01 2.49
CA ASP A 100 -13.96 -7.10 1.12
C ASP A 100 -12.46 -6.78 1.01
N GLY A 101 -11.85 -6.34 2.12
CA GLY A 101 -10.43 -6.10 2.25
C GLY A 101 -9.96 -4.82 1.56
N GLN A 102 -10.87 -3.91 1.18
CA GLN A 102 -10.49 -2.65 0.53
C GLN A 102 -10.53 -1.47 1.49
N LEU A 103 -9.37 -0.87 1.74
CA LEU A 103 -9.28 0.47 2.29
C LEU A 103 -8.93 1.44 1.16
N PRO A 104 -9.86 2.34 0.77
CA PRO A 104 -9.54 3.39 -0.18
C PRO A 104 -8.47 4.33 0.39
N LEU A 105 -7.93 5.22 -0.44
CA LEU A 105 -6.91 6.18 0.01
C LEU A 105 -7.45 7.04 1.17
N VAL A 106 -6.83 6.94 2.33
CA VAL A 106 -7.08 7.77 3.52
C VAL A 106 -5.85 8.61 3.80
N THR A 107 -6.05 9.83 4.32
CA THR A 107 -4.95 10.70 4.78
C THR A 107 -5.06 10.88 6.29
N VAL A 108 -3.96 10.66 7.00
CA VAL A 108 -3.86 10.80 8.46
C VAL A 108 -2.68 11.67 8.86
N ALA A 109 -2.74 12.26 10.05
CA ALA A 109 -1.59 12.94 10.62
C ALA A 109 -0.58 11.91 11.14
N LEU A 110 0.65 11.95 10.61
CA LEU A 110 1.75 11.14 11.09
C LEU A 110 2.68 11.99 11.99
N PRO A 111 2.72 11.76 13.31
CA PRO A 111 3.57 12.52 14.23
C PRO A 111 5.07 12.22 14.06
N GLY A 112 5.42 11.18 13.30
CA GLY A 112 6.79 10.75 13.02
C GLY A 112 6.91 10.05 11.66
N LYS A 113 8.11 9.57 11.34
CA LYS A 113 8.42 8.86 10.08
C LYS A 113 9.01 7.45 10.30
N ASP A 114 8.95 6.94 11.52
CA ASP A 114 9.49 5.63 11.92
C ASP A 114 8.50 4.47 11.73
N TYR A 115 7.38 4.73 11.05
CA TYR A 115 6.37 3.74 10.74
C TYR A 115 6.85 2.78 9.65
N THR A 116 6.81 1.48 9.95
CA THR A 116 7.31 0.44 9.04
C THR A 116 6.37 -0.74 8.91
N LEU A 117 5.29 -0.77 9.71
CA LEU A 117 4.33 -1.87 9.76
C LEU A 117 2.93 -1.35 9.51
N VAL A 118 2.17 -2.08 8.71
CA VAL A 118 0.71 -1.96 8.64
C VAL A 118 0.11 -3.19 9.30
N LEU A 119 -0.81 -2.96 10.24
CA LEU A 119 -1.42 -4.00 11.06
C LEU A 119 -2.93 -3.98 10.85
N ILE A 120 -3.56 -5.15 10.89
CA ILE A 120 -5.01 -5.30 10.93
C ILE A 120 -5.35 -5.98 12.26
N THR A 121 -6.10 -5.30 13.12
CA THR A 121 -6.65 -5.87 14.36
C THR A 121 -8.15 -6.10 14.23
N VAL A 122 -8.71 -6.82 15.21
CA VAL A 122 -10.16 -7.03 15.33
C VAL A 122 -10.62 -6.38 16.62
N GLU A 123 -11.62 -5.52 16.51
CA GLU A 123 -12.19 -4.75 17.61
C GLU A 123 -13.71 -4.95 17.68
N ALA A 124 -14.28 -4.88 18.88
CA ALA A 124 -15.73 -4.92 19.02
C ALA A 124 -16.40 -3.75 18.28
N ASN A 125 -17.56 -3.99 17.67
CA ASN A 125 -18.30 -2.94 16.98
C ASN A 125 -18.71 -1.82 17.94
N GLY A 126 -18.47 -0.57 17.53
CA GLY A 126 -18.73 0.63 18.35
C GLY A 126 -17.68 0.92 19.43
N ALA A 127 -16.71 0.04 19.66
CA ALA A 127 -15.61 0.33 20.57
C ALA A 127 -14.68 1.40 19.98
N VAL A 128 -14.09 2.23 20.86
CA VAL A 128 -12.95 3.08 20.50
C VAL A 128 -11.74 2.16 20.31
N PRO A 129 -11.10 2.15 19.12
CA PRO A 129 -9.98 1.25 18.87
C PRO A 129 -8.82 1.49 19.85
N ALA A 130 -8.30 0.42 20.44
CA ALA A 130 -7.12 0.47 21.29
C ALA A 130 -5.86 0.18 20.47
N ALA A 131 -4.80 0.96 20.67
CA ALA A 131 -3.56 0.76 19.94
C ALA A 131 -3.00 -0.66 20.19
N PRO A 132 -2.55 -1.38 19.15
CA PRO A 132 -1.97 -2.69 19.32
C PRO A 132 -0.69 -2.59 20.14
N VAL A 133 -0.59 -3.41 21.18
CA VAL A 133 0.63 -3.61 21.96
C VAL A 133 1.20 -4.98 21.64
N ARG A 134 2.52 -5.13 21.70
CA ARG A 134 3.14 -6.45 21.62
C ARG A 134 2.63 -7.26 22.83
N GLY A 135 1.83 -8.30 22.57
CA GLY A 135 1.41 -9.22 23.60
C GLY A 135 2.64 -9.86 24.27
N ALA A 136 2.70 -9.80 25.60
CA ALA A 136 3.56 -10.72 26.33
C ALA A 136 2.91 -12.10 26.21
N HIS A 137 3.52 -12.98 25.42
CA HIS A 137 3.27 -14.42 25.53
C HIS A 137 3.78 -14.91 26.89
#